data_AF-A0A6B2FZF7-F1
#
_entry.id   AF-A0A6B2FZF7-F1
#
_cell.length_a   1.000
_cell.length_b   1.000
_cell.length_c   1.000
_cell.angle_alpha   90.00
_cell.angle_beta   90.00
_cell.angle_gamma   90.00
#
_symmetry.space_group_name_H-M   'P 1'
#
loop_
_entity.id
_entity.type
_entity.pdbx_description
1 polymer ?
#
loop_
_entity_poly.entity_id
_entity_poly.type
_entity_poly.pdbx_seq_one_letter_code
_entity_poly.pdbx_strand_id
1 'polypeptide(L)'
;IKNIKNECFEFDKEHLPCFRYKDCQDDSAFPFLLTNIGSGVSFVKVESSEKFERVGGTSIGGGTFWGLGSLLTDANGFDDLINLALDGNSENVDMLVKDIYGGDYQLLNLPKSLIASSFGKCIRSPTEKEIYNKSHFSQKDIARSLLRAISYNIGQVKSSSIFTIACSVVRKTQWH
;
A
#
# COMPACT_ATOMS: atom_id res chain seq x y z
N ILE A 1 -28.97 -0.18 5.44
CA ILE A 1 -27.92 -0.32 6.46
C ILE A 1 -27.19 1.02 6.54
N LYS A 2 -27.77 2.00 7.25
CA LYS A 2 -27.10 3.20 7.74
C LYS A 2 -27.18 3.07 9.27
N ASN A 3 -26.10 3.33 10.01
CA ASN A 3 -25.99 3.33 11.48
C ASN A 3 -25.26 2.15 12.14
N ILE A 4 -23.98 1.92 11.80
CA ILE A 4 -23.07 1.21 12.70
C ILE A 4 -22.18 2.27 13.38
N LYS A 5 -22.29 2.41 14.71
CA LYS A 5 -21.40 3.31 15.48
C LYS A 5 -19.96 2.84 15.34
N ASN A 6 -19.02 3.78 15.28
CA ASN A 6 -17.57 3.50 15.17
C ASN A 6 -17.15 2.72 13.91
N GLU A 7 -17.93 2.80 12.82
CA GLU A 7 -17.63 2.13 11.55
C GLU A 7 -16.52 2.84 10.74
N CYS A 8 -16.41 4.17 10.87
CA CYS A 8 -15.39 4.97 10.20
C CYS A 8 -14.38 5.53 11.20
N PHE A 9 -13.10 5.48 10.85
CA PHE A 9 -12.02 6.00 11.67
C PHE A 9 -10.86 6.50 10.81
N GLU A 10 -10.06 7.39 11.39
CA GLU A 10 -8.73 7.76 10.89
C GLU A 10 -7.67 7.16 11.79
N PHE A 11 -6.59 6.66 11.18
CA PHE A 11 -5.41 6.21 11.89
C PHE A 11 -4.27 7.21 11.67
N ASP A 12 -3.69 7.70 12.75
CA ASP A 12 -2.50 8.51 12.75
C ASP A 12 -1.53 7.99 13.82
N LYS A 13 -0.34 7.58 13.39
CA LYS A 13 0.68 7.03 14.28
C LYS A 13 1.35 8.10 15.16
N GLU A 14 1.26 9.37 14.78
CA GLU A 14 1.96 10.48 15.46
C GLU A 14 1.10 11.15 16.54
N HIS A 15 -0.19 10.82 16.59
CA HIS A 15 -1.15 11.39 17.53
C HIS A 15 -1.75 10.33 18.46
N LEU A 16 -2.06 10.71 19.71
CA LEU A 16 -2.78 9.87 20.68
C LEU A 16 -4.15 10.49 21.00
N PRO A 17 -5.27 9.72 20.91
CA PRO A 17 -5.36 8.33 20.47
C PRO A 17 -5.06 8.19 18.97
N CYS A 18 -4.36 7.10 18.60
CA CYS A 18 -3.99 6.86 17.21
C CYS A 18 -5.19 6.55 16.30
N PHE A 19 -6.32 6.16 16.89
CA PHE A 19 -7.60 6.01 16.21
C PHE A 19 -8.53 7.17 16.58
N ARG A 20 -9.04 7.86 15.56
CA ARG A 20 -10.09 8.87 15.70
C ARG A 20 -11.32 8.43 14.94
N TYR A 21 -12.34 8.01 15.67
CA TYR A 21 -13.62 7.61 15.08
C TYR A 21 -14.38 8.82 14.57
N LYS A 22 -15.03 8.67 13.42
CA LYS A 22 -15.86 9.70 12.80
C LYS A 22 -17.27 9.18 12.65
N ASP A 23 -18.23 9.95 13.13
CA ASP A 23 -19.64 9.72 12.86
C ASP A 23 -19.93 10.15 11.40
N CYS A 24 -20.03 9.19 10.50
CA CYS A 24 -20.43 9.41 9.10
C CYS A 24 -21.95 9.40 8.94
N GLN A 25 -22.67 10.06 9.86
CA GLN A 25 -24.12 9.95 9.99
C GLN A 25 -24.91 10.82 8.99
N ASP A 26 -24.27 11.78 8.31
CA ASP A 26 -24.93 12.76 7.42
C ASP A 26 -24.20 13.00 6.08
N ASP A 27 -24.84 13.78 5.20
CA ASP A 27 -24.28 14.27 3.93
C ASP A 27 -22.95 15.03 4.07
N SER A 28 -22.55 15.36 5.31
CA SER A 28 -21.24 15.93 5.64
C SER A 28 -20.05 15.03 5.26
N ALA A 29 -20.29 13.73 5.04
CA ALA A 29 -19.27 12.81 4.55
C ALA A 29 -18.99 13.00 3.04
N PHE A 30 -19.91 13.59 2.28
CA PHE A 30 -19.73 13.82 0.85
C PHE A 30 -19.02 15.16 0.57
N PRO A 31 -18.31 15.27 -0.58
CA PRO A 31 -17.93 14.17 -1.46
C PRO A 31 -16.79 13.35 -0.87
N PHE A 32 -16.70 12.07 -1.24
CA PHE A 32 -15.54 11.24 -0.90
C PHE A 32 -15.18 10.27 -2.03
N LEU A 33 -13.89 9.92 -2.07
CA LEU A 33 -13.40 8.83 -2.91
C LEU A 33 -13.39 7.50 -2.14
N LEU A 34 -14.28 6.58 -2.51
CA LEU A 34 -14.28 5.21 -2.03
C LEU A 34 -13.21 4.41 -2.79
N THR A 35 -12.28 3.81 -2.04
CA THR A 35 -11.28 2.89 -2.58
C THR A 35 -11.62 1.47 -2.13
N ASN A 36 -12.19 0.67 -3.04
CA ASN A 36 -12.46 -0.73 -2.76
C ASN A 36 -11.25 -1.57 -3.16
N ILE A 37 -10.58 -2.18 -2.17
CA ILE A 37 -9.44 -3.07 -2.39
C ILE A 37 -10.00 -4.50 -2.33
N GLY A 38 -9.97 -5.16 -3.49
CA GLY A 38 -10.36 -6.54 -3.76
C GLY A 38 -9.18 -7.33 -4.33
N SER A 39 -9.45 -8.30 -5.19
CA SER A 39 -8.40 -8.92 -6.03
C SER A 39 -7.64 -7.85 -6.85
N GLY A 40 -8.36 -6.88 -7.39
CA GLY A 40 -7.84 -5.59 -7.90
C GLY A 40 -8.33 -4.43 -7.04
N VAL A 41 -8.24 -3.19 -7.53
CA VAL A 41 -8.71 -1.99 -6.82
C VAL A 41 -9.62 -1.16 -7.70
N SER A 42 -10.73 -0.66 -7.12
CA SER A 42 -11.65 0.26 -7.78
C SER A 42 -11.76 1.57 -7.01
N PHE A 43 -11.69 2.68 -7.73
CA PHE A 43 -11.90 4.03 -7.21
C PHE A 43 -13.29 4.52 -7.65
N VAL A 44 -14.13 4.85 -6.67
CA VAL A 44 -15.50 5.32 -6.90
C VAL A 44 -15.64 6.69 -6.26
N LYS A 45 -15.95 7.69 -7.08
CA LYS A 45 -16.33 9.02 -6.61
C LYS A 45 -17.76 8.97 -6.11
N VAL A 46 -17.98 9.43 -4.89
CA VAL A 46 -19.31 9.47 -4.29
C VAL A 46 -19.62 10.92 -3.95
N GLU A 47 -20.57 11.51 -4.68
CA GLU A 47 -20.99 12.91 -4.50
C GLU A 47 -22.25 13.03 -3.62
N SER A 48 -23.09 12.00 -3.61
CA SER A 48 -24.23 11.88 -2.71
C SER A 48 -24.62 10.40 -2.56
N SER A 49 -25.66 10.11 -1.77
CA SER A 49 -26.18 8.74 -1.64
C SER A 49 -26.71 8.14 -2.94
N GLU A 50 -27.08 8.97 -3.91
CA GLU A 50 -27.66 8.56 -5.19
C GLU A 50 -26.72 8.81 -6.38
N LYS A 51 -25.67 9.63 -6.19
CA LYS A 51 -24.74 10.01 -7.24
C LYS A 51 -23.34 9.49 -6.94
N PHE A 52 -22.96 8.43 -7.63
CA PHE A 52 -21.63 7.85 -7.58
C PHE A 52 -21.21 7.31 -8.94
N GLU A 53 -19.91 7.37 -9.23
CA GLU A 53 -19.35 6.88 -10.48
C GLU A 53 -18.00 6.23 -10.26
N ARG A 54 -17.69 5.19 -11.03
CA ARG A 54 -16.36 4.57 -11.01
C ARG A 54 -15.41 5.42 -11.85
N VAL A 55 -14.47 6.08 -11.19
CA VAL A 55 -13.51 7.00 -11.83
C VAL A 55 -12.21 6.32 -12.24
N GLY A 56 -11.98 5.09 -11.79
CA GLY A 56 -10.81 4.34 -12.20
C GLY A 56 -10.56 3.09 -11.36
N GLY A 57 -9.36 2.54 -11.50
CA GLY A 57 -8.89 1.40 -10.73
C GLY A 57 -7.50 0.95 -11.15
N THR A 58 -6.97 -0.05 -10.44
CA THR A 58 -5.73 -0.75 -10.81
C THR A 58 -5.94 -2.25 -10.67
N SER A 59 -5.30 -3.04 -11.53
CA SER A 59 -5.24 -4.50 -11.38
C SER A 59 -4.30 -4.93 -10.24
N ILE A 60 -3.49 -4.01 -9.71
CA ILE A 60 -2.53 -4.25 -8.63
C ILE A 60 -3.26 -4.11 -7.28
N GLY A 61 -3.79 -5.22 -6.78
CA GLY A 61 -4.58 -5.28 -5.54
C GLY A 61 -4.19 -6.44 -4.62
N GLY A 62 -5.14 -6.90 -3.81
CA GLY A 62 -4.91 -8.03 -2.89
C GLY A 62 -4.61 -9.34 -3.60
N GLY A 63 -5.18 -9.55 -4.80
CA GLY A 63 -4.92 -10.73 -5.62
C GLY A 63 -3.49 -10.73 -6.17
N THR A 64 -2.93 -9.55 -6.45
CA THR A 64 -1.51 -9.42 -6.83
C THR A 64 -0.58 -9.72 -5.66
N PHE A 65 -0.91 -9.23 -4.46
CA PHE A 65 -0.15 -9.52 -3.24
C PHE A 65 -0.15 -11.02 -2.96
N TRP A 66 -1.32 -11.63 -2.94
CA TRP A 66 -1.46 -13.05 -2.65
C TRP A 66 -0.84 -13.93 -3.75
N GLY A 67 -1.10 -13.63 -5.02
CA GLY A 67 -0.58 -14.39 -6.15
C GLY A 67 0.94 -14.35 -6.24
N LEU A 68 1.55 -13.16 -6.21
CA LEU A 68 3.01 -13.03 -6.23
C LEU A 68 3.64 -13.54 -4.94
N GLY A 69 3.02 -13.30 -3.78
CA GLY A 69 3.51 -13.86 -2.51
C GLY A 69 3.54 -15.38 -2.50
N SER A 70 2.53 -16.04 -3.08
CA SER A 70 2.50 -17.51 -3.23
C SER A 70 3.55 -18.05 -4.19
N LEU A 71 4.02 -17.23 -5.15
CA LEU A 71 5.10 -17.61 -6.07
C LEU A 71 6.49 -17.39 -5.47
N LEU A 72 6.62 -16.40 -4.59
CA LEU A 72 7.91 -15.91 -4.08
C LEU A 72 8.23 -16.41 -2.66
N THR A 73 7.26 -17.03 -1.98
CA THR A 73 7.38 -17.51 -0.60
C THR A 73 6.66 -18.85 -0.45
N ASP A 74 6.97 -19.58 0.60
CA ASP A 74 6.34 -20.83 1.00
C ASP A 74 5.13 -20.59 1.94
N ALA A 75 4.55 -19.38 1.92
CA ALA A 75 3.44 -19.01 2.79
C ALA A 75 2.19 -19.86 2.53
N ASN A 76 1.59 -20.38 3.60
CA ASN A 76 0.41 -21.25 3.53
C ASN A 76 -0.88 -20.44 3.61
N GLY A 77 -1.11 -19.60 2.60
CA GLY A 77 -2.30 -18.76 2.49
C GLY A 77 -2.07 -17.30 2.87
N PHE A 78 -3.15 -16.53 2.83
CA PHE A 78 -3.08 -15.07 2.93
C PHE A 78 -2.60 -14.58 4.29
N ASP A 79 -3.11 -15.13 5.39
CA ASP A 79 -2.75 -14.70 6.74
C ASP A 79 -1.29 -14.99 7.07
N ASP A 80 -0.78 -16.14 6.65
CA ASP A 80 0.63 -16.51 6.81
C ASP A 80 1.55 -15.54 6.04
N LEU A 81 1.16 -15.20 4.81
CA LEU A 81 1.89 -14.22 4.00
C LEU A 81 1.89 -12.82 4.64
N ILE A 82 0.76 -12.41 5.25
CA ILE A 82 0.71 -11.16 6.03
C ILE A 82 1.62 -11.23 7.24
N ASN A 83 1.64 -12.35 7.98
CA ASN A 83 2.52 -12.52 9.14
C ASN A 83 4.00 -12.44 8.75
N LEU A 84 4.40 -13.10 7.65
CA LEU A 84 5.74 -12.93 7.07
C LEU A 84 6.04 -11.45 6.77
N ALA A 85 5.10 -10.73 6.17
CA ALA A 85 5.25 -9.31 5.89
C ALA A 85 5.25 -8.42 7.15
N LEU A 86 4.77 -8.86 8.30
CA LEU A 86 4.87 -8.10 9.56
C LEU A 86 6.27 -8.22 10.17
N ASP A 87 6.90 -9.39 10.07
CA ASP A 87 8.21 -9.69 10.64
C ASP A 87 9.41 -9.36 9.71
N GLY A 88 9.10 -8.98 8.47
CA GLY A 88 10.07 -8.65 7.44
C GLY A 88 10.58 -7.22 7.48
N ASN A 89 11.80 -7.03 6.98
CA ASN A 89 12.41 -5.72 6.73
C ASN A 89 12.64 -5.52 5.23
N SER A 90 11.82 -4.65 4.62
CA SER A 90 11.92 -4.44 3.18
C SER A 90 13.19 -3.71 2.75
N GLU A 91 13.92 -3.03 3.66
CA GLU A 91 15.18 -2.37 3.30
C GLU A 91 16.24 -3.34 2.78
N ASN A 92 16.13 -4.63 3.11
CA ASN A 92 17.02 -5.67 2.58
C ASN A 92 16.78 -5.93 1.08
N VAL A 93 15.56 -5.70 0.59
CA VAL A 93 15.09 -6.04 -0.77
C VAL A 93 14.91 -4.79 -1.64
N ASP A 94 14.40 -3.72 -1.04
CA ASP A 94 14.15 -2.44 -1.70
C ASP A 94 15.43 -1.60 -1.80
N MET A 95 15.56 -0.89 -2.91
CA MET A 95 16.54 0.16 -3.08
C MET A 95 15.94 1.48 -2.56
N LEU A 96 16.61 2.09 -1.59
CA LEU A 96 16.20 3.36 -0.98
C LEU A 96 16.97 4.53 -1.60
N VAL A 97 16.51 5.76 -1.35
CA VAL A 97 17.20 7.00 -1.77
C VAL A 97 18.65 7.02 -1.25
N LYS A 98 18.90 6.55 -0.02
CA LYS A 98 20.25 6.45 0.54
C LYS A 98 21.18 5.52 -0.26
N ASP A 99 20.63 4.50 -0.90
CA ASP A 99 21.41 3.52 -1.67
C ASP A 99 21.87 4.13 -3.01
N ILE A 100 21.21 5.19 -3.49
CA ILE A 100 21.56 5.93 -4.72
C ILE A 100 22.43 7.15 -4.42
N TYR A 101 22.07 7.92 -3.39
CA TYR A 101 22.65 9.24 -3.12
C TYR A 101 23.52 9.31 -1.85
N GLY A 102 23.67 8.21 -1.11
CA GLY A 102 24.46 8.14 0.13
C GLY A 102 23.82 8.85 1.35
N GLY A 103 22.62 9.41 1.21
CA GLY A 103 21.95 10.19 2.25
C GLY A 103 20.58 10.70 1.79
N ASP A 104 20.11 11.80 2.39
CA ASP A 104 18.90 12.49 1.93
C ASP A 104 19.17 13.17 0.58
N TYR A 105 18.19 13.15 -0.33
CA TYR A 105 18.29 13.89 -1.58
C TYR A 105 17.69 15.29 -1.41
N GLN A 106 18.53 16.23 -0.98
CA GLN A 106 18.12 17.57 -0.56
C GLN A 106 17.43 18.38 -1.67
N LEU A 107 17.84 18.22 -2.93
CA LEU A 107 17.32 19.01 -4.05
C LEU A 107 15.81 18.84 -4.24
N LEU A 108 15.30 17.62 -4.05
CA LEU A 108 13.88 17.28 -4.16
C LEU A 108 13.23 17.00 -2.80
N ASN A 109 13.93 17.30 -1.70
CA ASN A 109 13.49 17.04 -0.34
C ASN A 109 13.03 15.58 -0.10
N LEU A 110 13.77 14.61 -0.67
CA LEU A 110 13.46 13.19 -0.48
C LEU A 110 14.27 12.62 0.69
N PRO A 111 13.60 12.01 1.70
CA PRO A 111 14.31 11.42 2.82
C PRO A 111 15.05 10.14 2.41
N LYS A 112 16.19 9.88 3.03
CA LYS A 112 17.08 8.74 2.74
C LYS A 112 16.40 7.37 2.90
N SER A 113 15.37 7.29 3.73
CA SER A 113 14.57 6.07 4.00
C SER A 113 13.43 5.85 2.99
N LEU A 114 13.22 6.79 2.05
CA LEU A 114 12.22 6.63 1.00
C LEU A 114 12.66 5.51 0.05
N ILE A 115 11.71 4.64 -0.31
CA ILE A 115 11.94 3.64 -1.35
C ILE A 115 12.08 4.37 -2.68
N ALA A 116 13.23 4.21 -3.33
CA ALA A 116 13.46 4.68 -4.69
C ALA A 116 13.01 3.62 -5.71
N SER A 117 13.25 2.34 -5.43
CA SER A 117 12.83 1.22 -6.27
C SER A 117 12.52 -0.02 -5.45
N SER A 118 11.25 -0.45 -5.45
CA SER A 118 10.84 -1.72 -4.84
C SER A 118 11.51 -2.90 -5.53
N PHE A 119 12.04 -3.86 -4.75
CA PHE A 119 12.86 -4.97 -5.26
C PHE A 119 14.13 -4.57 -6.01
N GLY A 120 14.56 -3.30 -5.93
CA GLY A 120 15.71 -2.81 -6.69
C GLY A 120 17.04 -3.52 -6.37
N LYS A 121 17.20 -4.09 -5.17
CA LYS A 121 18.40 -4.86 -4.79
C LYS A 121 18.41 -6.29 -5.35
N CYS A 122 17.30 -6.74 -5.93
CA CYS A 122 17.19 -8.06 -6.56
C CYS A 122 17.67 -8.07 -8.01
N ILE A 123 17.95 -6.92 -8.61
CA ILE A 123 18.38 -6.81 -10.01
C ILE A 123 19.76 -7.45 -10.16
N ARG A 124 19.86 -8.50 -10.97
CA ARG A 124 21.13 -9.19 -11.25
C ARG A 124 21.82 -8.52 -12.43
N SER A 125 23.03 -8.00 -12.21
CA SER A 125 23.89 -7.56 -13.32
C SER A 125 24.66 -8.75 -13.92
N PRO A 126 24.75 -8.88 -15.27
CA PRO A 126 25.57 -9.91 -15.92
C PRO A 126 27.07 -9.83 -15.60
N THR A 127 27.56 -8.66 -15.18
CA THR A 127 28.97 -8.39 -14.89
C THR A 127 29.37 -8.66 -13.44
N GLU A 128 28.42 -8.89 -12.54
CA GLU A 128 28.65 -9.11 -11.10
C GLU A 128 28.41 -10.57 -10.70
N LYS A 129 28.94 -11.50 -11.51
CA LYS A 129 28.76 -12.96 -11.35
C LYS A 129 29.28 -13.54 -10.04
N GLU A 130 30.11 -12.82 -9.28
CA GLU A 130 30.79 -13.39 -8.10
C GLU A 130 30.29 -12.87 -6.75
N ILE A 131 29.63 -11.69 -6.68
CA ILE A 131 29.19 -11.13 -5.39
C ILE A 131 27.74 -11.53 -5.05
N TYR A 132 26.90 -11.79 -6.06
CA TYR A 132 25.45 -12.02 -5.87
C TYR A 132 25.02 -13.49 -5.77
N ASN A 133 25.94 -14.46 -5.83
CA ASN A 133 25.61 -15.88 -5.70
C ASN A 133 25.08 -16.29 -4.30
N LYS A 134 24.90 -15.36 -3.35
CA LYS A 134 24.44 -15.64 -1.97
C LYS A 134 23.53 -14.61 -1.30
N SER A 135 22.91 -13.67 -2.01
CA SER A 135 21.84 -12.88 -1.40
C SER A 135 20.52 -13.66 -1.42
N HIS A 136 20.42 -14.70 -0.59
CA HIS A 136 19.11 -15.29 -0.27
C HIS A 136 18.36 -14.25 0.57
N PHE A 137 17.59 -13.38 -0.09
CA PHE A 137 16.65 -12.51 0.61
C PHE A 137 15.68 -13.40 1.39
N SER A 138 15.45 -13.05 2.65
CA SER A 138 14.51 -13.83 3.45
C SER A 138 13.09 -13.66 2.90
N GLN A 139 12.28 -14.71 2.98
CA GLN A 139 10.90 -14.67 2.48
C GLN A 139 10.06 -13.59 3.17
N LYS A 140 10.32 -13.34 4.45
CA LYS A 140 9.68 -12.25 5.20
C LYS A 140 10.03 -10.87 4.64
N ASP A 141 11.27 -10.63 4.23
CA ASP A 141 11.69 -9.35 3.64
C ASP A 141 11.06 -9.15 2.25
N ILE A 142 10.97 -10.24 1.48
CA ILE A 142 10.26 -10.28 0.19
C ILE A 142 8.79 -9.95 0.39
N ALA A 143 8.11 -10.61 1.34
CA ALA A 143 6.71 -10.36 1.66
C ALA A 143 6.47 -8.92 2.12
N ARG A 144 7.38 -8.37 2.96
CA ARG A 144 7.34 -6.97 3.39
C ARG A 144 7.47 -6.00 2.22
N SER A 145 8.46 -6.21 1.36
CA SER A 145 8.69 -5.39 0.17
C SER A 145 7.48 -5.42 -0.76
N LEU A 146 6.92 -6.61 -1.01
CA LEU A 146 5.73 -6.78 -1.85
C LEU A 146 4.52 -6.04 -1.28
N LEU A 147 4.24 -6.19 0.02
CA LEU A 147 3.13 -5.51 0.69
C LEU A 147 3.27 -3.98 0.58
N ARG A 148 4.48 -3.46 0.81
CA ARG A 148 4.75 -2.01 0.70
C ARG A 148 4.62 -1.52 -0.74
N ALA A 149 5.18 -2.25 -1.71
CA ALA A 149 5.11 -1.90 -3.12
C ALA A 149 3.65 -1.75 -3.58
N ILE A 150 2.81 -2.73 -3.27
CA ILE A 150 1.37 -2.71 -3.63
C ILE A 150 0.65 -1.59 -2.88
N SER A 151 0.85 -1.45 -1.57
CA SER A 151 0.21 -0.41 -0.76
C SER A 151 0.55 1.01 -1.24
N TYR A 152 1.82 1.25 -1.56
CA TYR A 152 2.28 2.54 -2.08
C TYR A 152 1.76 2.81 -3.49
N ASN A 153 1.73 1.81 -4.37
CA ASN A 153 1.13 1.97 -5.71
C ASN A 153 -0.35 2.33 -5.60
N ILE A 154 -1.13 1.65 -4.75
CA ILE A 154 -2.55 1.97 -4.54
C ILE A 154 -2.70 3.40 -4.00
N GLY A 155 -1.90 3.77 -3.00
CA GLY A 155 -1.90 5.11 -2.42
C GLY A 155 -1.56 6.21 -3.44
N GLN A 156 -0.57 5.99 -4.29
CA GLN A 156 -0.16 6.93 -5.34
C GLN A 156 -1.25 7.09 -6.41
N VAL A 157 -1.81 5.98 -6.94
CA VAL A 157 -2.88 6.05 -7.95
C VAL A 157 -4.12 6.73 -7.36
N LYS A 158 -4.45 6.43 -6.09
CA LYS A 158 -5.51 7.12 -5.36
C LYS A 158 -5.22 8.62 -5.28
N SER A 159 -4.05 9.05 -4.84
CA SER A 159 -3.68 10.48 -4.76
C SER A 159 -3.78 11.18 -6.11
N SER A 160 -3.31 10.55 -7.19
CA SER A 160 -3.48 11.08 -8.54
C SER A 160 -4.95 11.20 -8.95
N SER A 161 -5.80 10.27 -8.48
CA SER A 161 -7.26 10.31 -8.71
C SER A 161 -7.97 11.36 -7.83
N ILE A 162 -7.48 11.61 -6.61
CA ILE A 162 -7.95 12.65 -5.68
C ILE A 162 -7.59 14.05 -6.21
N PHE A 163 -6.46 14.23 -6.89
CA PHE A 163 -6.15 15.51 -7.52
C PHE A 163 -7.21 15.92 -8.56
N THR A 164 -7.98 14.96 -9.07
CA THR A 164 -9.16 15.22 -9.89
C THR A 164 -10.43 15.47 -9.05
N ILE A 165 -10.49 14.97 -7.81
CA ILE A 165 -11.70 14.89 -6.97
C ILE A 165 -11.30 15.07 -5.48
N ALA A 166 -11.51 16.27 -4.93
CA ALA A 166 -11.21 16.57 -3.53
C ALA A 166 -12.00 15.68 -2.53
N CYS A 167 -11.32 15.27 -1.45
CA CYS A 167 -11.76 14.47 -0.27
C CYS A 167 -11.76 12.92 -0.39
N SER A 168 -11.25 12.27 0.67
CA SER A 168 -11.11 10.82 0.80
C SER A 168 -11.57 10.33 2.17
N VAL A 169 -12.37 9.26 2.18
CA VAL A 169 -12.81 8.51 3.38
C VAL A 169 -12.50 7.03 3.14
N VAL A 170 -11.90 6.35 4.12
CA VAL A 170 -11.62 4.90 4.06
C VAL A 170 -12.73 4.17 4.81
N ARG A 171 -13.37 3.18 4.16
CA ARG A 171 -14.34 2.27 4.80
C ARG A 171 -13.85 0.83 4.72
N LYS A 172 -14.17 0.03 5.73
CA LYS A 172 -13.80 -1.39 5.83
C LYS A 172 -14.77 -2.23 5.02
N THR A 173 -14.31 -2.87 3.94
CA THR A 173 -15.07 -3.92 3.26
C THR A 173 -14.72 -5.28 3.88
N GLN A 174 -15.75 -6.07 4.25
CA GLN A 174 -15.56 -7.46 4.66
C GLN A 174 -15.25 -8.31 3.44
N TRP A 175 -14.28 -9.21 3.57
CA TRP A 175 -13.95 -10.23 2.59
C TRP A 175 -14.78 -11.48 2.91
N HIS A 176 -15.41 -12.06 1.89
CA HIS A 176 -16.05 -13.38 1.96
C HIS A 176 -15.16 -14.41 1.28
#